data_AF-A0A7K0R7S3-F1
#
_entry.id   AF-A0A7K0R7S3-F1
#
_cell.length_a   1.000
_cell.length_b   1.000
_cell.length_c   1.000
_cell.angle_alpha   90.00
_cell.angle_beta   90.00
_cell.angle_gamma   90.00
#
_symmetry.space_group_name_H-M   'P 1'
#
loop_
_entity.id
_entity.type
_entity.pdbx_description
1 polymer ?
#
loop_
_entity_poly.entity_id
_entity_poly.type
_entity_poly.pdbx_seq_one_letter_code
_entity_poly.pdbx_strand_id
1 'polypeptide(L)'
;MTPIEANERLAELANTLKSIETVLDLPAMRISIADLEEQASAPDLWDDQAKAQVITSKLSFQQGELRKVEALRRRLDDVPILLELAESEGDQASADE
;
A
#
# COMPACT_ATOMS: atom_id res chain seq x y z
N MET A 1 0.36 15.76 21.60
CA MET A 1 0.00 14.36 21.34
C MET A 1 1.03 13.52 22.06
N THR A 2 0.61 12.64 22.96
CA THR A 2 1.52 11.73 23.66
C THR A 2 1.87 10.53 22.76
N PRO A 3 2.96 9.81 23.05
CA PRO A 3 3.27 8.52 22.41
C PRO A 3 2.10 7.54 22.37
N ILE A 4 1.39 7.42 23.51
CA ILE A 4 0.24 6.53 23.67
C ILE A 4 -0.89 6.96 22.74
N GLU A 5 -1.22 8.26 22.72
CA GLU A 5 -2.24 8.81 21.80
C GLU A 5 -1.87 8.59 20.33
N ALA A 6 -0.58 8.70 19.98
CA ALA A 6 -0.12 8.45 18.61
C ALA A 6 -0.29 6.98 18.21
N ASN A 7 0.09 6.05 19.09
CA ASN A 7 -0.06 4.61 18.87
C ASN A 7 -1.53 4.17 18.76
N GLU A 8 -2.42 4.74 19.56
CA GLU A 8 -3.86 4.48 19.46
C GLU A 8 -4.41 4.90 18.09
N ARG A 9 -4.04 6.09 17.60
CA ARG A 9 -4.45 6.53 16.24
C ARG A 9 -3.87 5.67 15.13
N LEU A 10 -2.63 5.20 15.27
CA LEU A 10 -2.03 4.28 14.30
C LEU A 10 -2.79 2.95 14.25
N ALA A 11 -3.23 2.43 15.40
CA ALA A 11 -4.07 1.24 15.46
C ALA A 11 -5.43 1.43 14.77
N GLU A 12 -6.08 2.58 14.96
CA GLU A 12 -7.33 2.93 14.26
C GLU A 12 -7.15 2.99 12.72
N LEU A 13 -6.07 3.63 12.27
CA LEU A 13 -5.72 3.70 10.84
C LEU A 13 -5.41 2.32 10.27
N ALA A 14 -4.70 1.47 11.00
CA ALA A 14 -4.41 0.09 10.59
C ALA A 14 -5.69 -0.75 10.44
N ASN A 15 -6.66 -0.58 11.35
CA ASN A 15 -7.96 -1.27 11.25
C ASN A 15 -8.78 -0.78 10.05
N THR A 16 -8.74 0.52 9.78
CA THR A 16 -9.40 1.11 8.61
C THR A 16 -8.76 0.59 7.32
N LEU A 17 -7.42 0.58 7.24
CA LEU A 17 -6.69 0.06 6.09
C LEU A 17 -6.99 -1.43 5.87
N LYS A 18 -7.01 -2.25 6.93
CA LYS A 18 -7.39 -3.67 6.84
C LYS A 18 -8.80 -3.87 6.27
N SER A 19 -9.75 -3.00 6.64
CA SER A 19 -11.10 -3.05 6.10
C SER A 19 -11.12 -2.71 4.60
N ILE A 20 -10.34 -1.70 4.19
CA ILE A 20 -10.16 -1.34 2.78
C ILE A 20 -9.53 -2.50 2.00
N GLU A 21 -8.46 -3.11 2.51
CA GLU A 21 -7.79 -4.27 1.89
C GLU A 21 -8.71 -5.47 1.71
N THR A 22 -9.62 -5.70 2.67
CA THR A 22 -10.61 -6.77 2.61
C THR A 22 -11.64 -6.50 1.51
N VAL A 23 -12.15 -5.26 1.42
CA VAL A 23 -13.11 -4.87 0.38
C VAL A 23 -12.48 -4.90 -1.02
N LEU A 24 -11.21 -4.52 -1.13
CA LEU A 24 -10.47 -4.54 -2.38
C LEU A 24 -10.05 -5.95 -2.83
N ASP A 25 -10.10 -6.93 -1.92
CA ASP A 25 -9.62 -8.30 -2.13
C ASP A 25 -8.23 -8.31 -2.79
N LEU A 26 -7.21 -7.86 -2.03
CA LEU A 26 -5.84 -7.78 -2.54
C LEU A 26 -5.34 -9.09 -3.18
N PRO A 27 -5.62 -10.29 -2.62
CA PRO A 27 -5.29 -11.55 -3.28
C PRO A 27 -5.89 -11.66 -4.69
N ALA A 28 -7.20 -11.44 -4.84
CA ALA A 28 -7.84 -11.49 -6.15
C ALA A 28 -7.32 -10.39 -7.10
N MET A 29 -7.05 -9.19 -6.58
CA MET A 29 -6.48 -8.09 -7.36
C MET A 29 -5.10 -8.44 -7.93
N ARG A 30 -4.22 -9.08 -7.14
CA ARG A 30 -2.90 -9.53 -7.61
C ARG A 30 -3.00 -10.59 -8.71
N ILE A 31 -3.94 -11.53 -8.58
CA ILE A 31 -4.21 -12.54 -9.62
C ILE A 31 -4.69 -11.85 -10.91
N SER A 32 -5.63 -10.92 -10.80
CA SER A 32 -6.14 -10.14 -11.94
C SER A 32 -5.05 -9.30 -12.61
N ILE A 33 -4.13 -8.73 -11.84
CA ILE A 33 -2.99 -7.99 -12.40
C ILE A 33 -2.08 -8.93 -13.20
N ALA A 34 -1.73 -10.09 -12.64
CA ALA A 34 -0.87 -11.06 -13.34
C ALA A 34 -1.49 -11.56 -14.66
N ASP A 35 -2.80 -11.86 -14.66
CA ASP A 35 -3.54 -12.23 -15.87
C ASP A 35 -3.56 -11.09 -16.92
N LEU A 36 -3.78 -9.85 -16.48
CA LEU A 36 -3.74 -8.69 -17.38
C LEU A 36 -2.33 -8.39 -17.89
N GLU A 37 -1.28 -8.65 -17.11
CA GLU A 37 0.11 -8.53 -17.55
C GLU A 37 0.45 -9.56 -18.61
N GLU A 38 0.00 -10.81 -18.44
CA GLU A 38 0.14 -11.86 -19.46
C GLU A 38 -0.56 -11.44 -20.77
N GLN A 39 -1.82 -11.00 -20.68
CA GLN A 39 -2.56 -10.51 -21.84
C GLN A 39 -1.90 -9.28 -22.47
N ALA A 40 -1.40 -8.33 -21.68
CA ALA A 40 -0.70 -7.14 -22.15
C ALA A 40 0.63 -7.46 -22.85
N SER A 41 1.24 -8.61 -22.53
CA SER A 41 2.48 -9.08 -23.15
C SER A 41 2.26 -9.82 -24.48
N ALA A 42 1.01 -10.14 -24.83
CA ALA A 42 0.68 -10.85 -26.06
C ALA A 42 1.08 -10.02 -27.30
N PRO A 43 1.91 -10.56 -28.23
CA PRO A 43 2.42 -9.81 -29.38
C PRO A 43 1.33 -9.31 -30.34
N ASP A 44 0.23 -10.06 -30.43
CA ASP A 44 -0.94 -9.80 -31.27
C ASP A 44 -1.97 -8.88 -30.62
N LEU A 45 -1.77 -8.46 -29.36
CA LEU A 45 -2.73 -7.60 -28.66
C LEU A 45 -3.04 -6.32 -29.44
N TRP A 46 -2.02 -5.75 -30.09
CA TRP A 46 -2.13 -4.48 -30.81
C TRP A 46 -2.78 -4.60 -32.19
N ASP A 47 -3.06 -5.81 -32.66
CA ASP A 47 -3.88 -6.03 -33.87
C ASP A 47 -5.34 -5.61 -33.61
N ASP A 48 -5.77 -5.58 -32.35
CA ASP A 48 -7.04 -5.01 -31.88
C ASP A 48 -6.78 -3.88 -30.88
N GLN A 49 -6.68 -2.66 -31.40
CA GLN A 49 -6.41 -1.47 -30.59
C GLN A 49 -7.47 -1.22 -29.50
N ALA A 50 -8.74 -1.56 -29.75
CA ALA A 50 -9.80 -1.37 -28.76
C ALA A 50 -9.63 -2.34 -27.58
N LYS A 51 -9.32 -3.61 -27.87
CA LYS A 51 -8.98 -4.61 -26.84
C LYS A 51 -7.70 -4.22 -26.08
N ALA A 52 -6.66 -3.78 -26.77
CA ALA A 52 -5.42 -3.29 -26.17
C ALA A 52 -5.67 -2.16 -25.17
N GLN A 53 -6.48 -1.17 -25.55
CA GLN A 53 -6.84 -0.05 -24.69
C GLN A 53 -7.56 -0.51 -23.41
N VAL A 54 -8.51 -1.44 -23.52
CA VAL A 54 -9.26 -1.97 -22.37
C VAL A 54 -8.34 -2.69 -21.39
N ILE A 55 -7.50 -3.61 -21.88
CA ILE A 55 -6.60 -4.41 -21.04
C ILE A 55 -5.58 -3.52 -20.33
N THR A 56 -4.90 -2.64 -21.07
CA THR A 56 -3.86 -1.76 -20.52
C THR A 56 -4.42 -0.73 -19.54
N SER A 57 -5.63 -0.20 -19.79
CA SER A 57 -6.30 0.73 -18.87
C SER A 57 -6.69 0.02 -17.57
N LYS A 58 -7.26 -1.19 -17.65
CA LYS A 58 -7.62 -1.99 -16.47
C LYS A 58 -6.38 -2.38 -15.66
N LEU A 59 -5.31 -2.78 -16.33
CA LEU A 59 -4.03 -3.11 -15.70
C LEU A 59 -3.47 -1.90 -14.93
N SER A 60 -3.40 -0.75 -15.60
CA SER A 60 -2.89 0.49 -15.00
C SER A 60 -3.69 0.91 -13.77
N PHE A 61 -5.02 0.77 -13.83
CA PHE A 61 -5.90 1.06 -12.70
C PHE A 61 -5.62 0.13 -11.50
N GLN A 62 -5.65 -1.19 -11.71
CA GLN A 62 -5.46 -2.15 -10.62
C GLN A 62 -4.06 -2.07 -10.00
N GLN A 63 -3.01 -1.95 -10.82
CA GLN A 63 -1.66 -1.73 -10.31
C GLN A 63 -1.56 -0.40 -9.53
N GLY A 64 -2.28 0.64 -9.94
CA GLY A 64 -2.36 1.91 -9.23
C GLY A 64 -3.00 1.77 -7.85
N GLU A 65 -4.12 1.06 -7.75
CA GLU A 65 -4.80 0.80 -6.48
C GLU A 65 -3.93 -0.05 -5.53
N LEU A 66 -3.32 -1.12 -6.05
CA LEU A 66 -2.41 -1.97 -5.28
C LEU A 66 -1.25 -1.16 -4.71
N ARG A 67 -0.57 -0.35 -5.54
CA ARG A 67 0.55 0.49 -5.08
C ARG A 67 0.15 1.45 -3.98
N LYS A 68 -1.03 2.08 -4.05
CA LYS A 68 -1.51 3.01 -3.01
C LYS A 68 -1.70 2.29 -1.68
N VAL A 69 -2.35 1.13 -1.70
CA VAL A 69 -2.63 0.35 -0.49
C VAL A 69 -1.34 -0.17 0.15
N GLU A 70 -0.42 -0.72 -0.64
CA GLU A 70 0.89 -1.16 -0.16
C GLU A 70 1.72 -0.01 0.43
N ALA A 71 1.67 1.18 -0.19
CA ALA A 71 2.36 2.35 0.33
C ALA A 71 1.78 2.82 1.68
N LEU A 72 0.46 2.78 1.85
CA LEU A 72 -0.18 3.08 3.13
C LEU A 72 0.18 2.06 4.20
N ARG A 73 0.18 0.77 3.84
CA ARG A 73 0.57 -0.33 4.74
C ARG A 73 1.99 -0.12 5.25
N ARG A 74 2.96 0.07 4.35
CA ARG A 74 4.36 0.32 4.71
C ARG A 74 4.49 1.52 5.66
N ARG A 75 3.82 2.63 5.37
CA ARG A 75 3.87 3.82 6.24
C ARG A 75 3.31 3.55 7.63
N LEU A 76 2.24 2.78 7.75
CA LEU A 76 1.69 2.41 9.06
C LEU A 76 2.61 1.47 9.83
N ASP A 77 3.37 0.61 9.13
CA ASP A 77 4.35 -0.28 9.75
C ASP A 77 5.61 0.48 10.19
N ASP A 78 6.03 1.50 9.43
CA ASP A 78 7.26 2.28 9.69
C ASP A 78 7.10 3.33 10.80
N VAL A 79 5.94 4.00 10.90
CA VAL A 79 5.75 5.12 11.85
C VAL A 79 5.94 4.73 13.33
N PRO A 80 5.43 3.60 13.84
CA PRO A 80 5.69 3.18 15.22
C PRO A 80 7.18 3.05 15.54
N ILE A 81 7.97 2.52 14.60
CA ILE A 81 9.42 2.36 14.75
C ILE A 81 10.09 3.74 14.83
N LEU A 82 9.68 4.67 13.97
CA LEU A 82 10.21 6.03 13.98
C LEU A 82 9.87 6.79 15.27
N LEU A 83 8.69 6.54 15.86
CA LEU A 83 8.30 7.12 17.15
C LEU A 83 9.16 6.55 18.30
N GLU A 84 9.35 5.23 18.34
CA GLU A 84 10.22 4.58 19.32
C GLU A 84 11.68 5.09 19.25
N LEU A 85 12.19 5.27 18.03
CA LEU A 85 13.52 5.86 17.81
C LEU A 85 13.60 7.30 18.33
N ALA A 86 12.60 8.13 18.04
CA ALA A 86 12.57 9.53 18.48
C ALA A 86 12.49 9.66 20.02
N GLU A 87 11.73 8.79 20.68
CA GLU A 87 11.69 8.72 22.15
C GLU A 87 13.05 8.33 22.73
N SER A 88 13.68 7.30 22.17
CA SER A 88 14.98 6.82 22.61
C SER A 88 16.10 7.87 22.45
N GLU A 89 16.08 8.65 21.36
CA GLU A 89 17.04 9.75 21.14
C GLU A 89 16.80 10.92 22.11
N GLY A 90 15.55 11.26 22.42
CA GLY A 90 15.20 12.31 23.39
C GLY A 90 15.62 11.97 24.83
N ASP A 91 15.48 10.71 25.21
CA ASP A 91 15.92 10.21 26.52
C ASP A 91 17.45 10.20 26.64
N GLN A 92 18.17 9.81 25.58
CA GLN A 92 19.64 9.86 25.56
C GLN A 92 20.17 11.29 25.67
N ALA A 93 19.62 12.23 24.89
CA ALA A 93 20.02 13.64 24.96
C ALA A 93 19.78 14.27 26.35
N SER A 94 18.74 13.81 27.06
CA SER A 94 18.43 14.27 28.42
C SER A 94 19.29 13.59 29.51
N ALA A 95 19.87 12.42 29.23
CA ALA A 95 20.73 11.69 30.16
C ALA A 95 22.20 12.14 30.11
N ASP A 96 22.62 12.74 29.00
CA ASP A 96 23.99 13.26 28.77
C ASP A 96 24.20 14.72 29.24
N GLU A 97 23.21 15.34 29.90
CA GLU A 97 23.28 16.68 30.52
C GLU A 97 23.42 16.61 32.06
#